data_AF-X1MP21-F1
#
_entry.id   AF-X1MP21-F1
#
_cell.length_a   1.000
_cell.length_b   1.000
_cell.length_c   1.000
_cell.angle_alpha   90.00
_cell.angle_beta   90.00
_cell.angle_gamma   90.00
#
_symmetry.space_group_name_H-M   'P 1'
#
loop_
_entity.id
_entity.type
_entity.pdbx_description
1 polymer ?
#
loop_
_entity_poly.entity_id
_entity_poly.type
_entity_poly.pdbx_seq_one_letter_code
_entity_poly.pdbx_strand_id
1 'polypeptide(L)'
;MSVLQRLAELGVRVAKGVDDIQGDIVAISTHGVSPQLESEIRARHIDIINTTCPFVHRAQLVARKLAESGFFVIIYGDADHSEVKGILGWTNGRGVATLDEKSIATLDHLPRRLGVLSQTTQIPVHFTEFVKKLIDSALAKGSELRIIDTICYDIR
;
A
#
# COMPACT_ATOMS: atom_id res chain seq x y z
N MET A 1 13.38 -8.66 -25.17
CA MET A 1 12.87 -7.28 -25.04
C MET A 1 11.91 -7.25 -23.87
N SER A 2 12.12 -6.35 -22.90
CA SER A 2 11.20 -6.19 -21.75
C SER A 2 9.92 -5.45 -22.16
N VAL A 3 8.86 -5.58 -21.35
CA VAL A 3 7.60 -4.84 -21.57
C VAL A 3 7.85 -3.32 -21.59
N LEU A 4 8.72 -2.81 -20.72
CA LEU A 4 9.06 -1.39 -20.65
C LEU A 4 9.78 -0.92 -21.92
N GLN A 5 10.69 -1.71 -22.48
CA GLN A 5 11.36 -1.39 -23.74
C GLN A 5 10.35 -1.28 -24.88
N ARG A 6 9.42 -2.24 -24.99
CA ARG A 6 8.36 -2.21 -26.00
C ARG A 6 7.47 -0.98 -25.89
N LEU A 7 7.10 -0.58 -24.67
CA LEU A 7 6.29 0.62 -24.44
C LEU A 7 7.07 1.90 -24.76
N ALA A 8 8.37 1.93 -24.44
CA ALA A 8 9.24 3.06 -24.77
C ALA A 8 9.43 3.26 -26.28
N GLU A 9 9.47 2.17 -27.06
CA GLU A 9 9.47 2.20 -28.53
C GLU A 9 8.16 2.75 -29.09
N LEU A 10 7.04 2.56 -28.38
CA LEU A 10 5.72 3.14 -28.70
C LEU A 10 5.54 4.58 -28.18
N GLY A 11 6.58 5.18 -27.61
CA GLY A 11 6.57 6.57 -27.13
C GLY A 11 6.13 6.76 -25.67
N VAL A 12 5.86 5.68 -24.93
CA VAL A 12 5.52 5.78 -23.50
C VAL A 12 6.77 6.11 -22.69
N ARG A 13 6.68 7.08 -21.78
CA ARG A 13 7.76 7.49 -20.88
C ARG A 13 7.37 7.26 -19.43
N VAL A 14 8.33 6.89 -18.60
CA VAL A 14 8.15 6.74 -17.15
C VAL A 14 8.46 8.07 -16.49
N ALA A 15 7.47 8.66 -15.82
CA ALA A 15 7.65 9.81 -14.96
C ALA A 15 8.07 9.35 -13.55
N LYS A 16 9.01 10.05 -12.91
CA LYS A 16 9.39 9.77 -11.51
C LYS A 16 8.62 10.62 -10.51
N GLY A 17 8.12 11.77 -10.96
CA GLY A 17 7.20 12.63 -10.23
C GLY A 17 6.23 13.34 -11.17
N VAL A 18 5.28 14.08 -10.58
CA VAL A 18 4.26 14.82 -11.35
C VAL A 18 4.89 15.90 -12.24
N ASP A 19 6.03 16.46 -11.80
CA ASP A 19 6.78 17.48 -12.55
C ASP A 19 7.48 16.94 -13.80
N ASP A 20 7.68 15.62 -13.90
CA ASP A 20 8.30 14.99 -15.07
C ASP A 20 7.28 14.69 -16.18
N ILE A 21 5.99 14.93 -15.94
CA ILE A 21 4.93 14.61 -16.90
C ILE A 21 4.93 15.66 -18.01
N GLN A 22 5.20 15.21 -19.24
CA GLN A 22 5.25 16.07 -20.43
C GLN A 22 4.03 15.92 -21.36
N GLY A 23 3.12 15.01 -21.05
CA GLY A 23 1.93 14.74 -21.88
C GLY A 23 0.63 14.96 -21.11
N ASP A 24 -0.48 14.93 -21.84
CA ASP A 24 -1.81 15.22 -21.29
C ASP A 24 -2.48 13.97 -20.69
N ILE A 25 -1.87 12.79 -20.82
CA ILE A 25 -2.39 11.51 -20.33
C ILE A 25 -1.31 10.77 -19.53
N VAL A 26 -1.68 10.25 -18.37
CA VAL A 26 -0.84 9.38 -17.53
C VAL A 26 -1.55 8.06 -17.25
N ALA A 27 -0.81 6.96 -17.42
CA ALA A 27 -1.24 5.64 -16.96
C ALA A 27 -0.66 5.36 -15.56
N ILE A 28 -1.53 5.16 -14.56
CA ILE A 28 -1.12 4.68 -13.24
C ILE A 28 -0.78 3.20 -13.36
N SER A 29 0.40 2.78 -12.89
CA SER A 29 0.85 1.38 -12.93
C SER A 29 -0.04 0.44 -12.10
N THR A 30 0.12 -0.87 -12.29
CA THR A 30 -0.63 -1.90 -11.54
C THR A 30 -0.45 -1.84 -10.03
N HIS A 31 0.66 -1.28 -9.54
CA HIS A 31 0.95 -1.07 -8.12
C HIS A 31 0.15 0.08 -7.48
N GLY A 32 -0.58 0.85 -8.30
CA GLY A 32 -1.37 2.00 -7.84
C GLY A 32 -0.52 3.16 -7.32
N VAL A 33 -1.22 4.19 -6.84
CA VAL A 33 -0.63 5.41 -6.27
C VAL A 33 -1.43 5.85 -5.03
N SER A 34 -0.90 6.83 -4.30
CA SER A 34 -1.61 7.46 -3.19
C SER A 34 -2.74 8.37 -3.68
N PRO A 35 -3.77 8.63 -2.85
CA PRO A 35 -4.84 9.58 -3.19
C PRO A 35 -4.31 11.00 -3.44
N GLN A 36 -3.23 11.39 -2.74
CA GLN A 36 -2.61 12.70 -2.88
C GLN A 36 -1.97 12.86 -4.26
N LEU A 37 -1.18 11.85 -4.69
CA LEU A 37 -0.56 11.86 -6.01
C LEU A 37 -1.61 11.85 -7.13
N GLU A 38 -2.68 11.05 -6.98
CA GLU A 38 -3.78 11.07 -7.95
C GLU A 38 -4.45 12.46 -8.02
N SER A 39 -4.65 13.12 -6.88
CA SER A 39 -5.23 14.47 -6.81
C SER A 39 -4.31 15.52 -7.43
N GLU A 40 -3.00 15.44 -7.21
CA GLU A 40 -1.99 16.33 -7.81
C GLU A 40 -1.98 16.23 -9.34
N ILE A 41 -2.09 15.02 -9.90
CA ILE A 41 -2.17 14.82 -11.35
C ILE A 41 -3.45 15.44 -11.90
N ARG A 42 -4.60 15.20 -11.26
CA ARG A 42 -5.90 15.77 -11.67
C ARG A 42 -5.92 17.30 -11.60
N ALA A 43 -5.27 17.89 -10.59
CA ALA A 43 -5.18 19.34 -10.44
C ALA A 43 -4.43 20.02 -11.61
N ARG A 44 -3.58 19.27 -12.31
CA ARG A 44 -2.88 19.73 -13.52
C ARG A 44 -3.67 19.51 -14.81
N HIS A 45 -4.92 19.06 -14.72
CA HIS A 45 -5.77 18.76 -15.88
C HIS A 45 -5.20 17.65 -16.78
N ILE A 46 -4.43 16.73 -16.20
CA ILE A 46 -3.88 15.55 -16.88
C ILE A 46 -4.88 14.40 -16.74
N ASP A 47 -5.21 13.76 -17.87
CA ASP A 47 -6.09 12.61 -17.90
C ASP A 47 -5.42 11.36 -17.30
N ILE A 48 -6.18 10.60 -16.53
CA ILE A 48 -5.68 9.42 -15.82
C ILE A 48 -6.31 8.15 -16.40
N ILE A 49 -5.45 7.27 -16.92
CA ILE A 49 -5.78 5.87 -17.19
C ILE A 49 -5.34 5.05 -15.96
N ASN A 50 -6.31 4.66 -15.13
CA ASN A 50 -5.99 3.90 -13.93
C ASN A 50 -5.87 2.40 -14.25
N THR A 51 -4.65 1.86 -14.26
CA THR A 51 -4.40 0.42 -14.49
C THR A 51 -4.07 -0.33 -13.21
N THR A 52 -4.39 0.24 -12.03
CA THR A 52 -4.16 -0.41 -10.73
C THR A 52 -4.81 -1.79 -10.71
N CYS A 53 -4.05 -2.81 -10.29
CA CYS A 53 -4.57 -4.16 -10.13
C CYS A 53 -5.76 -4.15 -9.15
N PRO A 54 -6.88 -4.85 -9.44
CA PRO A 54 -8.04 -4.88 -8.54
C PRO A 54 -7.73 -5.35 -7.12
N PHE A 55 -6.74 -6.24 -6.92
CA PHE A 55 -6.29 -6.67 -5.59
C PHE A 55 -5.56 -5.56 -4.83
N VAL A 56 -4.69 -4.83 -5.52
CA VAL A 56 -4.00 -3.67 -4.97
C VAL A 56 -5.02 -2.59 -4.61
N HIS A 57 -5.97 -2.32 -5.50
CA HIS A 57 -7.05 -1.36 -5.22
C HIS A 57 -7.89 -1.78 -4.01
N ARG A 58 -8.21 -3.08 -3.88
CA ARG A 58 -8.88 -3.60 -2.68
C ARG A 58 -8.03 -3.35 -1.42
N ALA A 59 -6.72 -3.58 -1.45
CA ALA A 59 -5.83 -3.33 -0.32
C ALA A 59 -5.80 -1.84 0.07
N GLN A 60 -5.75 -0.93 -0.91
CA GLN A 60 -5.86 0.52 -0.71
C GLN A 60 -7.18 0.92 -0.03
N LEU A 61 -8.30 0.37 -0.50
CA LEU A 61 -9.63 0.62 0.10
C LEU A 61 -9.75 0.06 1.51
N VAL A 62 -9.15 -1.10 1.80
CA VAL A 62 -9.08 -1.67 3.15
C VAL A 62 -8.29 -0.77 4.08
N ALA A 63 -7.10 -0.31 3.65
CA ALA A 63 -6.26 0.61 4.41
C ALA A 63 -7.02 1.91 4.75
N ARG A 64 -7.71 2.50 3.76
CA ARG A 64 -8.58 3.67 3.97
C ARG A 64 -9.66 3.42 5.01
N LYS A 65 -10.45 2.35 4.83
CA LYS A 65 -11.57 2.04 5.73
C LYS A 65 -11.11 1.80 7.17
N LEU A 66 -9.97 1.13 7.37
CA LEU A 66 -9.37 0.94 8.69
C LEU A 66 -9.00 2.29 9.31
N ALA A 67 -8.27 3.13 8.58
CA ALA A 67 -7.85 4.44 9.06
C ALA A 67 -9.04 5.35 9.41
N GLU A 68 -10.06 5.41 8.53
CA GLU A 68 -11.32 6.15 8.75
C GLU A 68 -12.09 5.61 9.96
N SER A 69 -12.00 4.30 10.23
CA SER A 69 -12.60 3.67 11.41
C SER A 69 -11.78 3.85 12.70
N GLY A 70 -10.69 4.62 12.64
CA GLY A 70 -9.86 4.96 13.79
C GLY A 70 -8.79 3.92 14.16
N PHE A 71 -8.49 2.99 13.26
CA PHE A 71 -7.38 2.04 13.44
C PHE A 71 -6.05 2.68 13.04
N PHE A 72 -4.99 2.29 13.72
CA PHE A 72 -3.63 2.45 13.21
C PHE A 72 -3.30 1.25 12.32
N VAL A 73 -2.91 1.53 11.09
CA VAL A 73 -2.80 0.54 10.02
C VAL A 73 -1.36 0.04 9.91
N ILE A 74 -1.16 -1.26 10.07
CA ILE A 74 0.11 -1.95 9.88
C ILE A 74 0.02 -2.72 8.58
N ILE A 75 0.91 -2.42 7.64
CA ILE A 75 1.00 -3.11 6.36
C ILE A 75 2.21 -4.05 6.41
N TYR A 76 1.97 -5.35 6.41
CA TYR A 76 3.03 -6.34 6.25
C TYR A 76 3.54 -6.31 4.80
N GLY A 77 4.73 -5.76 4.59
CA GLY A 77 5.29 -5.56 3.25
C GLY A 77 6.56 -4.73 3.26
N ASP A 78 7.25 -4.72 2.13
CA ASP A 78 8.45 -3.91 1.94
C ASP A 78 8.08 -2.42 1.88
N ALA A 79 8.47 -1.64 2.89
CA ALA A 79 8.18 -0.22 3.01
C ALA A 79 8.73 0.62 1.84
N ASP A 80 9.74 0.11 1.13
CA ASP A 80 10.31 0.79 -0.02
C ASP A 80 9.62 0.47 -1.34
N HIS A 81 8.79 -0.56 -1.38
CA HIS A 81 8.07 -1.00 -2.57
C HIS A 81 6.96 0.00 -2.96
N SER A 82 6.81 0.26 -4.27
CA SER A 82 5.85 1.25 -4.80
C SER A 82 4.40 0.94 -4.41
N GLU A 83 4.01 -0.33 -4.47
CA GLU A 83 2.68 -0.79 -4.01
C GLU A 83 2.42 -0.42 -2.55
N VAL A 84 3.40 -0.67 -1.68
CA VAL A 84 3.27 -0.43 -0.24
C VAL A 84 3.22 1.06 0.06
N LYS A 85 4.07 1.87 -0.58
CA LYS A 85 4.00 3.33 -0.54
C LYS A 85 2.62 3.83 -1.01
N GLY A 86 2.09 3.23 -2.08
CA GLY A 86 0.75 3.46 -2.59
C GLY A 86 -0.30 3.22 -1.52
N ILE A 87 -0.35 2.01 -0.94
CA ILE A 87 -1.30 1.61 0.11
C ILE A 87 -1.18 2.50 1.35
N LEU A 88 0.05 2.83 1.80
CA LEU A 88 0.30 3.72 2.93
C LEU A 88 -0.36 5.09 2.75
N GLY A 89 -0.34 5.64 1.53
CA GLY A 89 -0.98 6.92 1.21
C GLY A 89 -2.49 6.95 1.49
N TRP A 90 -3.16 5.79 1.47
CA TRP A 90 -4.58 5.65 1.79
C TRP A 90 -4.89 5.64 3.29
N THR A 91 -3.87 5.59 4.15
CA THR A 91 -4.04 5.57 5.62
C THR A 91 -4.17 6.96 6.24
N ASN A 92 -4.03 8.03 5.43
CA ASN A 92 -4.03 9.42 5.91
C ASN A 92 -3.05 9.66 7.08
N GLY A 93 -1.83 9.12 6.97
CA GLY A 93 -0.78 9.22 7.98
C GLY A 93 -0.99 8.34 9.21
N ARG A 94 -2.05 7.52 9.26
CA ARG A 94 -2.34 6.60 10.37
C ARG A 94 -1.85 5.19 10.09
N GLY A 95 -0.65 5.03 9.54
CA GLY A 95 -0.11 3.71 9.31
C GLY A 95 1.39 3.65 9.10
N VAL A 96 1.90 2.42 9.16
CA VAL A 96 3.30 2.05 8.96
C VAL A 96 3.36 0.76 8.14
N ALA A 97 4.44 0.58 7.39
CA ALA A 97 4.71 -0.67 6.70
C ALA A 97 6.03 -1.27 7.18
N THR A 98 6.07 -2.59 7.31
CA THR A 98 7.26 -3.32 7.74
C THR A 98 7.15 -4.80 7.40
N LEU A 99 8.30 -5.47 7.28
CA LEU A 99 8.40 -6.93 7.24
C LEU A 99 8.78 -7.52 8.60
N ASP A 100 9.14 -6.69 9.59
CA ASP A 100 9.61 -7.10 10.90
C ASP A 100 8.71 -6.52 12.01
N GLU A 101 8.04 -7.38 12.76
CA GLU A 101 7.14 -6.97 13.84
C GLU A 101 7.86 -6.18 14.93
N LYS A 102 9.16 -6.39 15.11
CA LYS A 102 9.95 -5.73 16.17
C LYS A 102 9.99 -4.22 15.98
N SER A 103 9.93 -3.75 14.73
CA SER A 103 9.84 -2.32 14.41
C SER A 103 8.56 -1.66 14.92
N ILE A 104 7.50 -2.44 15.18
CA ILE A 104 6.26 -1.92 15.76
C ILE A 104 6.41 -1.69 17.27
N ALA A 105 7.19 -2.55 17.95
CA ALA A 105 7.44 -2.43 19.39
C ALA A 105 8.30 -1.19 19.74
N THR A 106 9.03 -0.63 18.78
CA THR A 106 9.84 0.60 18.97
C THR A 106 9.03 1.88 18.83
N LEU A 107 7.74 1.81 18.49
CA LEU A 107 6.89 2.99 18.41
C LEU A 107 6.55 3.49 19.82
N ASP A 108 6.89 4.74 20.12
CA ASP A 108 6.70 5.35 21.46
C ASP A 108 5.27 5.18 22.00
N HIS A 109 4.28 5.25 21.11
CA HIS A 109 2.87 5.14 21.45
C HIS A 109 2.11 4.31 20.40
N LEU A 110 2.10 2.99 20.57
CA LEU A 110 1.26 2.13 19.74
C LEU A 110 -0.23 2.27 20.10
N PRO A 111 -1.11 2.62 19.15
CA PRO A 111 -2.55 2.75 19.44
C PRO A 111 -3.20 1.41 19.80
N ARG A 112 -4.24 1.46 20.63
CA ARG A 112 -4.98 0.25 21.06
C ARG A 112 -5.80 -0.41 19.96
N ARG A 113 -6.05 0.27 18.84
CA ARG A 113 -6.86 -0.26 17.72
C ARG A 113 -5.96 -0.42 16.52
N LEU A 114 -5.59 -1.67 16.21
CA LEU A 114 -4.65 -2.03 15.16
C LEU A 114 -5.37 -2.73 14.01
N GLY A 115 -5.13 -2.25 12.80
CA GLY A 115 -5.60 -2.88 11.57
C GLY A 115 -4.40 -3.42 10.81
N VAL A 116 -4.38 -4.70 10.47
CA VAL A 116 -3.25 -5.35 9.80
C VAL A 116 -3.71 -5.84 8.43
N LEU A 117 -2.93 -5.52 7.40
CA LEU A 117 -3.09 -6.04 6.05
C LEU A 117 -1.73 -6.36 5.45
N SER A 118 -1.70 -6.96 4.26
CA SER A 118 -0.47 -7.41 3.60
C SER A 118 -0.28 -6.77 2.22
N GLN A 119 0.97 -6.58 1.81
CA GLN A 119 1.31 -6.43 0.39
C GLN A 119 0.82 -7.66 -0.39
N THR A 120 0.32 -7.43 -1.60
CA THR A 120 -0.43 -8.44 -2.38
C THR A 120 0.43 -9.62 -2.85
N THR A 121 1.75 -9.44 -2.92
CA THR A 121 2.72 -10.43 -3.41
C THR A 121 3.44 -11.18 -2.28
N GLN A 122 3.05 -10.99 -1.02
CA GLN A 122 3.66 -11.67 0.12
C GLN A 122 3.24 -13.13 0.23
N ILE A 123 4.08 -13.94 0.89
CA ILE A 123 3.79 -15.36 1.12
C ILE A 123 2.84 -15.50 2.34
N PRO A 124 1.69 -16.21 2.21
CA PRO A 124 0.69 -16.32 3.29
C PRO A 124 1.22 -16.85 4.62
N VAL A 125 2.18 -17.79 4.58
CA VAL A 125 2.77 -18.36 5.81
C VAL A 125 3.55 -17.29 6.60
N HIS A 126 4.32 -16.44 5.92
CA HIS A 126 5.08 -15.37 6.56
C HIS A 126 4.16 -14.29 7.11
N PHE A 127 3.07 -13.95 6.39
CA PHE A 127 2.07 -13.02 6.92
C PHE A 127 1.41 -13.55 8.19
N THR A 128 1.07 -14.84 8.20
CA THR A 128 0.48 -15.50 9.39
C THR A 128 1.46 -15.49 10.57
N GLU A 129 2.75 -15.78 10.32
CA GLU A 129 3.80 -15.73 11.35
C GLU A 129 4.00 -14.32 11.89
N PHE A 130 4.06 -13.32 11.01
CA PHE A 130 4.14 -11.90 11.40
C PHE A 130 2.99 -11.51 12.32
N VAL A 131 1.75 -11.84 11.94
CA VAL A 131 0.55 -11.54 12.74
C VAL A 131 0.61 -12.20 14.12
N LYS A 132 1.06 -13.47 14.21
CA LYS A 132 1.22 -14.16 15.50
C LYS A 132 2.20 -13.42 16.41
N LYS A 133 3.39 -13.08 15.91
CA LYS A 133 4.40 -12.36 16.71
C LYS A 133 3.95 -10.95 17.09
N LEU A 134 3.19 -10.29 16.21
CA LEU A 134 2.58 -8.99 16.51
C LEU A 134 1.55 -9.09 17.64
N ILE A 135 0.72 -10.15 17.64
CA ILE A 135 -0.21 -10.43 18.75
C ILE A 135 0.56 -10.63 20.05
N ASP A 136 1.62 -11.43 20.04
CA ASP A 136 2.39 -11.75 21.25
C ASP A 136 3.11 -10.53 21.84
N SER A 137 3.53 -9.57 21.00
CA SER A 137 4.33 -8.41 21.42
C SER A 137 3.53 -7.13 21.66
N ALA A 138 2.44 -6.91 20.91
CA ALA A 138 1.80 -5.59 20.82
C ALA A 138 0.38 -5.55 21.42
N LEU A 139 -0.23 -6.70 21.68
CA LEU A 139 -1.63 -6.80 22.12
C LEU A 139 -1.73 -6.71 23.65
N ALA A 140 -2.01 -5.52 24.15
CA ALA A 140 -2.30 -5.28 25.57
C ALA A 140 -3.80 -5.43 25.89
N LYS A 141 -4.14 -5.60 27.18
CA LYS A 141 -5.53 -5.70 27.65
C LYS A 141 -6.38 -4.51 27.18
N GLY A 142 -7.47 -4.81 26.48
CA GLY A 142 -8.39 -3.81 25.92
C GLY A 142 -7.97 -3.23 24.58
N SER A 143 -7.10 -3.93 23.83
CA SER A 143 -6.79 -3.59 22.43
C SER A 143 -7.74 -4.31 21.47
N GLU A 144 -8.05 -3.69 20.34
CA GLU A 144 -8.82 -4.26 19.24
C GLU A 144 -7.86 -4.50 18.07
N LEU A 145 -7.84 -5.73 17.53
CA LEU A 145 -7.05 -6.10 16.36
C LEU A 145 -7.97 -6.54 15.23
N ARG A 146 -7.77 -6.02 14.03
CA ARG A 146 -8.43 -6.49 12.80
C ARG A 146 -7.38 -6.92 11.80
N ILE A 147 -7.45 -8.16 11.33
CA ILE A 147 -6.52 -8.71 10.34
C ILE A 147 -7.32 -8.94 9.06
N ILE A 148 -6.84 -8.40 7.95
CA ILE A 148 -7.42 -8.59 6.62
C ILE A 148 -6.31 -9.10 5.71
N ASP A 149 -6.42 -10.36 5.31
CA ASP A 149 -5.56 -10.92 4.27
C ASP A 149 -5.89 -10.25 2.93
N THR A 150 -4.94 -9.48 2.42
CA THR A 150 -4.99 -8.80 1.13
C THR A 150 -4.01 -9.40 0.12
N ILE A 151 -3.42 -10.56 0.42
CA ILE A 151 -2.57 -11.29 -0.51
C ILE A 151 -3.42 -11.73 -1.71
N CYS A 152 -2.87 -11.54 -2.91
CA CYS A 152 -3.53 -11.93 -4.15
C CYS A 152 -3.70 -13.46 -4.21
N TYR A 153 -4.77 -13.97 -4.83
CA TYR A 153 -4.89 -15.41 -5.04
C TYR A 153 -4.17 -15.89 -6.30
N ASP A 154 -3.86 -15.00 -7.25
CA ASP A 154 -3.15 -15.32 -8.51
C ASP A 154 -1.64 -15.56 -8.31
N ILE A 155 -1.14 -15.43 -7.08
CA ILE A 155 0.25 -15.75 -6.73
C ILE A 155 0.41 -17.18 -6.18
N ARG A 156 -0.67 -17.97 -6.13
CA ARG A 156 -0.68 -19.36 -5.62
C ARG A 156 -0.45 -20.39 -6.70
#